data_AF-A0A6J6V752-F1
#
_entry.id   AF-A0A6J6V752-F1
#
_cell.length_a   1.000
_cell.length_b   1.000
_cell.length_c   1.000
_cell.angle_alpha   90.00
_cell.angle_beta   90.00
_cell.angle_gamma   90.00
#
_symmetry.space_group_name_H-M   'P 1'
#
loop_
_entity.id
_entity.type
_entity.pdbx_description
1 polymer ?
#
loop_
_entity_poly.entity_id
_entity_poly.type
_entity_poly.pdbx_seq_one_letter_code
_entity_poly.pdbx_strand_id
1 'polypeptide(L)'
;MGCSAAALVVDVIRLQNGYISVGVDALHGGRLSSLQIGKHELLIQQTAQANPREWGCYPMSPWAGRVRNGAFTHNESSHQLPINAPPHSLHGTVLDVEWQIKEHSDTHVVLRTTFDQRWPFGGRIEQRIDVSENSVLLTLTAFAEREDMPIQVGWHPWFVKPIALDAPFAQMLLRDDEGITTTEIIRTSFASSHEGITDDCFIAESISPVLSFSDGIQLSLASDCSHWVVYDKPAHATCVEPQSGPPDAINTCPTVIAQGQSLSRWFRLTVAGYRQVE
;
A
#
# COMPACT_ATOMS: atom_id res chain seq x y z
N MET A 1 42.77 -12.08 1.86
CA MET A 1 41.47 -12.63 1.42
C MET A 1 40.38 -11.70 1.92
N GLY A 2 40.08 -10.65 1.15
CA GLY A 2 39.02 -9.70 1.47
C GLY A 2 37.77 -10.09 0.68
N CYS A 3 36.71 -10.48 1.39
CA CYS A 3 35.42 -10.74 0.79
C CYS A 3 34.76 -9.38 0.55
N SER A 4 34.78 -8.91 -0.70
CA SER A 4 33.95 -7.79 -1.14
C SER A 4 32.52 -8.31 -1.23
N ALA A 5 31.63 -7.81 -0.35
CA ALA A 5 30.20 -8.01 -0.51
C ALA A 5 29.78 -7.33 -1.82
N ALA A 6 29.58 -8.12 -2.87
CA ALA A 6 28.95 -7.64 -4.08
C ALA A 6 27.53 -7.21 -3.72
N ALA A 7 27.21 -5.92 -3.91
CA ALA A 7 25.84 -5.46 -3.91
C ALA A 7 25.09 -6.29 -4.96
N LEU A 8 24.04 -6.99 -4.53
CA LEU A 8 23.08 -7.59 -5.44
C LEU A 8 22.57 -6.45 -6.33
N VAL A 9 22.89 -6.51 -7.62
CA VAL A 9 22.28 -5.63 -8.62
C VAL A 9 20.84 -6.10 -8.72
N VAL A 10 19.99 -5.51 -7.89
CA VAL A 10 18.53 -5.64 -7.99
C VAL A 10 18.13 -4.71 -9.13
N ASP A 11 17.34 -5.19 -10.09
CA ASP A 11 16.80 -4.39 -11.20
C ASP A 11 15.78 -3.36 -10.66
N VAL A 12 16.29 -2.36 -9.94
CA VAL A 12 15.52 -1.22 -9.42
C VAL A 12 15.50 -0.15 -10.50
N ILE A 13 14.32 0.15 -11.01
CA ILE A 13 14.13 1.30 -11.89
C ILE A 13 14.16 2.56 -11.04
N ARG A 14 14.89 3.57 -11.49
CA ARG A 14 14.86 4.90 -10.88
C ARG A 14 14.04 5.84 -11.74
N LEU A 15 13.04 6.47 -11.13
CA LEU A 15 12.31 7.61 -11.69
C LEU A 15 12.76 8.88 -10.97
N GLN A 16 12.81 10.01 -11.67
CA GLN A 16 13.22 11.28 -11.10
C GLN A 16 12.58 12.47 -11.83
N ASN A 17 12.12 13.44 -11.06
CA ASN A 17 11.72 14.74 -11.56
C ASN A 17 12.00 15.82 -10.51
N GLY A 18 12.80 16.82 -10.86
CA GLY A 18 13.26 17.84 -9.92
C GLY A 18 13.93 17.24 -8.69
N TYR A 19 13.40 17.55 -7.51
CA TYR A 19 13.91 17.06 -6.22
C TYR A 19 13.29 15.73 -5.78
N ILE A 20 12.40 15.12 -6.56
CA ILE A 20 11.79 13.83 -6.23
C ILE A 20 12.50 12.72 -6.99
N SER A 21 12.98 11.70 -6.28
CA SER A 21 13.47 10.46 -6.88
C SER A 21 12.77 9.25 -6.25
N VAL A 22 12.40 8.28 -7.08
CA VAL A 22 11.68 7.07 -6.66
C VAL A 22 12.45 5.86 -7.17
N GLY A 23 12.72 4.92 -6.28
CA GLY A 23 13.17 3.57 -6.64
C GLY A 23 11.96 2.65 -6.78
N VAL A 24 11.92 1.85 -7.85
CA VAL A 24 10.86 0.88 -8.11
C VAL A 24 11.47 -0.50 -8.22
N ASP A 25 11.10 -1.42 -7.32
CA ASP A 25 11.57 -2.79 -7.30
C ASP A 25 10.53 -3.71 -7.94
N ALA A 26 10.84 -4.18 -9.16
CA ALA A 26 9.99 -5.08 -9.91
C ALA A 26 10.01 -6.52 -9.36
N LEU A 27 11.09 -6.96 -8.71
CA LEU A 27 11.25 -8.34 -8.24
C LEU A 27 10.44 -8.60 -6.98
N HIS A 28 10.29 -7.59 -6.12
CA HIS A 28 9.60 -7.71 -4.85
C HIS A 28 8.25 -7.00 -4.88
N GLY A 29 7.31 -7.44 -5.72
CA GLY A 29 5.93 -6.95 -5.70
C GLY A 29 5.69 -5.62 -6.41
N GLY A 30 6.60 -5.20 -7.29
CA GLY A 30 6.44 -3.96 -8.07
C GLY A 30 6.33 -2.70 -7.21
N ARG A 31 6.95 -2.70 -6.03
CA ARG A 31 6.79 -1.67 -4.99
C ARG A 31 7.63 -0.43 -5.25
N LEU A 32 7.29 0.67 -4.58
CA LEU A 32 8.29 1.72 -4.37
C LEU A 32 9.30 1.20 -3.34
N SER A 33 10.55 1.02 -3.72
CA SER A 33 11.64 0.65 -2.83
C SER A 33 12.29 1.85 -2.14
N SER A 34 12.05 3.05 -2.67
CA SER A 34 12.62 4.31 -2.20
C SER A 34 11.73 5.48 -2.62
N LEU A 35 11.59 6.48 -1.76
CA LEU A 35 11.00 7.78 -2.04
C LEU A 35 11.90 8.86 -1.43
N GLN A 36 12.69 9.50 -2.27
CA GLN A 36 13.63 10.54 -1.87
C GLN A 36 13.14 11.92 -2.26
N ILE A 37 13.15 12.84 -1.28
CA ILE A 37 12.95 14.28 -1.48
C ILE A 37 14.30 14.96 -1.22
N GLY A 38 14.98 15.36 -2.29
CA GLY A 38 16.39 15.74 -2.24
C GLY A 38 17.27 14.59 -1.79
N LYS A 39 17.88 14.71 -0.60
CA LYS A 39 18.72 13.68 0.02
C LYS A 39 18.01 12.84 1.08
N HIS A 40 16.73 13.10 1.32
CA HIS A 40 15.98 12.56 2.45
C HIS A 40 15.12 11.39 1.98
N GLU A 41 15.41 10.20 2.49
CA GLU A 41 14.62 8.99 2.26
C GLU A 41 13.39 8.99 3.19
N LEU A 42 12.21 8.80 2.61
CA LEU A 42 10.95 8.80 3.34
C LEU A 42 10.35 7.40 3.53
N LEU A 43 10.85 6.37 2.85
CA LEU A 43 10.39 4.99 3.00
C LEU A 43 11.43 4.11 3.70
N ILE A 44 10.96 3.14 4.48
CA ILE A 44 11.79 2.05 4.97
C ILE A 44 12.30 1.26 3.77
N GLN A 45 13.61 1.11 3.64
CA GLN A 45 14.25 0.38 2.55
C GLN A 45 14.53 -1.08 2.95
N GLN A 46 14.72 -1.94 1.95
CA GLN A 46 15.06 -3.34 2.18
C GLN A 46 16.36 -3.48 2.98
N THR A 47 16.36 -4.39 3.95
CA THR A 47 17.57 -4.87 4.64
C THR A 47 17.80 -6.34 4.31
N ALA A 48 18.99 -6.86 4.59
CA ALA A 48 19.35 -8.26 4.28
C ALA A 48 18.45 -9.30 4.98
N GLN A 49 17.72 -8.91 6.03
CA GLN A 49 16.80 -9.75 6.79
C GLN A 49 15.34 -9.30 6.67
N ALA A 50 15.03 -8.36 5.76
CA ALA A 50 13.71 -7.75 5.70
C ALA A 50 12.63 -8.75 5.25
N ASN A 51 11.61 -8.93 6.10
CA ASN A 51 10.34 -9.51 5.72
C ASN A 51 9.76 -8.67 4.55
N PRO A 52 9.31 -9.28 3.44
CA PRO A 52 8.79 -8.54 2.29
C PRO A 52 7.55 -7.69 2.60
N ARG A 53 6.96 -7.81 3.79
CA ARG A 53 5.83 -7.00 4.26
C ARG A 53 6.24 -5.77 5.09
N GLU A 54 7.53 -5.52 5.30
CA GLU A 54 8.00 -4.53 6.30
C GLU A 54 8.83 -3.39 5.69
N TRP A 55 8.70 -3.14 4.39
CA TRP A 55 9.47 -2.08 3.72
C TRP A 55 8.84 -1.63 2.39
N GLY A 56 9.22 -0.43 1.96
CA GLY A 56 8.78 0.20 0.72
C GLY A 56 7.30 0.58 0.74
N CYS A 57 6.72 0.74 -0.44
CA CYS A 57 5.29 0.92 -0.66
C CYS A 57 4.80 -0.12 -1.65
N TYR A 58 4.29 -1.24 -1.16
CA TYR A 58 3.83 -2.36 -2.00
C TYR A 58 2.32 -2.31 -2.24
N PRO A 59 1.87 -2.78 -3.42
CA PRO A 59 0.46 -2.96 -3.69
C PRO A 59 -0.10 -4.16 -2.92
N MET A 60 -1.34 -4.03 -2.43
CA MET A 60 -2.13 -5.10 -1.84
C MET A 60 -3.27 -5.45 -2.78
N SER A 61 -3.32 -6.70 -3.24
CA SER A 61 -4.35 -7.20 -4.15
C SER A 61 -4.22 -8.73 -4.27
N PRO A 62 -5.31 -9.51 -4.39
CA PRO A 62 -6.70 -9.10 -4.58
C PRO A 62 -7.50 -8.81 -3.31
N TRP A 63 -6.84 -8.79 -2.15
CA TRP A 63 -7.39 -8.23 -0.91
C TRP A 63 -6.36 -7.33 -0.23
N ALA A 64 -6.85 -6.30 0.46
CA ALA A 64 -6.04 -5.40 1.29
C ALA A 64 -6.36 -5.62 2.78
N GLY A 65 -5.35 -5.48 3.64
CA GLY A 65 -5.48 -5.88 5.04
C GLY A 65 -5.72 -7.39 5.24
N ARG A 66 -6.42 -7.74 6.32
CA ARG A 66 -6.71 -9.13 6.73
C ARG A 66 -7.96 -9.67 6.02
N VAL A 67 -8.00 -10.98 5.81
CA VAL A 67 -9.23 -11.76 5.56
C VAL A 67 -9.36 -12.77 6.68
N ARG A 68 -10.49 -12.73 7.39
CA ARG A 68 -10.71 -13.54 8.58
C ARG A 68 -10.61 -15.02 8.24
N ASN A 69 -9.78 -15.71 8.99
CA ASN A 69 -9.45 -17.14 8.82
C ASN A 69 -9.02 -17.53 7.39
N GLY A 70 -8.63 -16.54 6.57
CA GLY A 70 -8.43 -16.70 5.13
C GLY A 70 -9.65 -17.29 4.41
N ALA A 71 -10.86 -17.17 4.95
CA ALA A 71 -12.04 -17.80 4.39
C ALA A 71 -13.03 -16.74 3.89
N PHE A 72 -13.63 -17.00 2.73
CA PHE A 72 -14.74 -16.19 2.23
C PHE A 72 -15.69 -17.01 1.36
N THR A 73 -16.88 -16.47 1.10
CA THR A 73 -17.87 -17.06 0.21
C THR A 73 -18.11 -16.13 -0.98
N HIS A 74 -18.10 -16.68 -2.18
CA HIS A 74 -18.46 -15.98 -3.41
C HIS A 74 -19.28 -16.90 -4.30
N ASN A 75 -20.41 -16.41 -4.83
CA ASN A 75 -21.35 -17.19 -5.65
C ASN A 75 -21.65 -18.57 -5.03
N GLU A 76 -22.04 -18.58 -3.75
CA GLU A 76 -22.37 -19.78 -2.97
C GLU A 76 -21.22 -20.77 -2.74
N SER A 77 -20.02 -20.50 -3.29
CA SER A 77 -18.82 -21.32 -3.13
C SER A 77 -17.94 -20.78 -2.01
N SER A 78 -17.45 -21.69 -1.17
CA SER A 78 -16.48 -21.35 -0.11
C SER A 78 -15.05 -21.46 -0.64
N HIS A 79 -14.24 -20.46 -0.31
CA HIS A 79 -12.85 -20.37 -0.74
C HIS A 79 -11.93 -20.22 0.48
N GLN A 80 -10.76 -20.85 0.40
CA GLN A 80 -9.71 -20.77 1.41
C GLN A 80 -8.44 -20.15 0.82
N LEU A 81 -8.05 -19.01 1.36
CA LEU A 81 -6.82 -18.28 1.08
C LEU A 81 -5.67 -18.83 1.95
N PRO A 82 -4.42 -18.66 1.51
CA PRO A 82 -3.24 -19.00 2.31
C PRO A 82 -3.21 -18.22 3.63
N ILE A 83 -2.89 -18.91 4.72
CA ILE A 83 -2.70 -18.31 6.04
C ILE A 83 -1.24 -17.89 6.19
N ASN A 84 -0.97 -16.61 5.91
CA ASN A 84 0.35 -15.99 6.01
C ASN A 84 0.48 -15.02 7.20
N ALA A 85 -0.60 -14.82 7.95
CA ALA A 85 -0.63 -14.09 9.23
C ALA A 85 -1.57 -14.80 10.21
N PRO A 86 -1.18 -15.96 10.76
CA PRO A 86 -2.08 -16.84 11.50
C PRO A 86 -2.91 -16.12 12.60
N PRO A 87 -4.22 -16.39 12.69
CA PRO A 87 -4.98 -17.38 11.91
C PRO A 87 -5.52 -16.86 10.57
N HIS A 88 -5.13 -15.66 10.12
CA HIS A 88 -5.73 -14.96 8.99
C HIS A 88 -4.87 -14.98 7.71
N SER A 89 -5.51 -14.61 6.60
CA SER A 89 -4.79 -14.24 5.38
C SER A 89 -4.57 -12.72 5.35
N LEU A 90 -3.50 -12.25 4.71
CA LEU A 90 -3.07 -10.87 4.77
C LEU A 90 -2.45 -10.42 3.44
N HIS A 91 -2.90 -9.27 2.92
CA HIS A 91 -2.29 -8.49 1.84
C HIS A 91 -2.20 -9.11 0.44
N GLY A 92 -3.10 -10.03 0.09
CA GLY A 92 -3.19 -10.49 -1.28
C GLY A 92 -2.09 -11.45 -1.71
N THR A 93 -1.82 -11.47 -3.02
CA THR A 93 -0.93 -12.44 -3.68
C THR A 93 0.18 -11.77 -4.48
N VAL A 94 0.23 -10.44 -4.50
CA VAL A 94 1.10 -9.71 -5.45
C VAL A 94 2.29 -9.00 -4.83
N LEU A 95 2.38 -8.95 -3.49
CA LEU A 95 3.43 -8.20 -2.78
C LEU A 95 4.80 -8.90 -2.80
N ASP A 96 4.82 -10.22 -2.98
CA ASP A 96 5.98 -11.11 -2.84
C ASP A 96 6.37 -11.80 -4.15
N VAL A 97 5.87 -11.31 -5.27
CA VAL A 97 6.12 -11.87 -6.62
C VAL A 97 6.78 -10.85 -7.53
N GLU A 98 7.42 -11.35 -8.58
CA GLU A 98 7.96 -10.50 -9.63
C GLU A 98 6.86 -9.87 -10.48
N TRP A 99 7.08 -8.63 -10.89
CA TRP A 99 6.23 -7.85 -11.80
C TRP A 99 7.00 -7.56 -13.08
N GLN A 100 6.34 -7.78 -14.21
CA GLN A 100 6.91 -7.46 -15.51
C GLN A 100 6.81 -5.96 -15.79
N ILE A 101 7.94 -5.33 -16.09
CA ILE A 101 8.00 -3.96 -16.60
C ILE A 101 7.43 -3.95 -18.03
N LYS A 102 6.40 -3.14 -18.27
CA LYS A 102 5.73 -3.00 -19.57
C LYS A 102 6.18 -1.76 -20.33
N GLU A 103 6.46 -0.69 -19.59
CA GLU A 103 6.85 0.61 -20.11
C GLU A 103 7.61 1.35 -19.01
N HIS A 104 8.66 2.10 -19.35
CA HIS A 104 9.27 3.04 -18.42
C HIS A 104 9.93 4.22 -19.15
N SER A 105 10.06 5.32 -18.43
CA SER A 105 10.82 6.52 -18.79
C SER A 105 11.57 7.02 -17.55
N ASP A 106 12.16 8.22 -17.63
CA ASP A 106 12.74 8.88 -16.46
C ASP A 106 11.70 9.30 -15.42
N THR A 107 10.43 9.45 -15.80
CA THR A 107 9.38 9.99 -14.92
C THR A 107 8.20 9.05 -14.71
N HIS A 108 8.11 7.93 -15.41
CA HIS A 108 7.03 6.96 -15.18
C HIS A 108 7.44 5.51 -15.44
N VAL A 109 6.70 4.58 -14.86
CA VAL A 109 6.77 3.15 -15.15
C VAL A 109 5.38 2.53 -15.11
N VAL A 110 5.15 1.52 -15.94
CA VAL A 110 4.00 0.61 -15.86
C VAL A 110 4.53 -0.80 -15.62
N LEU A 111 4.08 -1.42 -14.53
CA LEU A 111 4.36 -2.81 -14.20
C LEU A 111 3.09 -3.64 -14.23
N ARG A 112 3.21 -4.93 -14.52
CA ARG A 112 2.10 -5.87 -14.54
C ARG A 112 2.50 -7.20 -13.89
N THR A 113 1.60 -7.77 -13.12
CA THR A 113 1.66 -9.20 -12.75
C THR A 113 0.29 -9.85 -12.88
N THR A 114 0.24 -11.17 -12.81
CA THR A 114 -1.00 -11.96 -12.84
C THR A 114 -1.30 -12.51 -11.46
N PHE A 115 -2.58 -12.65 -11.11
CA PHE A 115 -2.94 -13.35 -9.90
C PHE A 115 -2.59 -14.83 -10.05
N ASP A 116 -1.80 -15.36 -9.11
CA ASP A 116 -1.40 -16.76 -9.11
C ASP A 116 -2.49 -17.67 -8.51
N GLN A 117 -2.18 -18.96 -8.38
CA GLN A 117 -3.08 -19.99 -7.86
C GLN A 117 -3.63 -19.75 -6.44
N ARG A 118 -3.04 -18.84 -5.66
CA ARG A 118 -3.59 -18.41 -4.36
C ARG A 118 -4.92 -17.66 -4.53
N TRP A 119 -5.22 -17.20 -5.75
CA TRP A 119 -6.48 -16.57 -6.13
C TRP A 119 -7.16 -17.36 -7.26
N PRO A 120 -8.26 -18.08 -7.00
CA PRO A 120 -8.78 -19.08 -7.92
C PRO A 120 -9.42 -18.50 -9.20
N PHE A 121 -9.87 -17.25 -9.18
CA PHE A 121 -10.54 -16.59 -10.30
C PHE A 121 -9.56 -16.14 -11.41
N GLY A 122 -8.25 -16.17 -11.13
CA GLY A 122 -7.22 -15.64 -12.03
C GLY A 122 -7.36 -14.13 -12.23
N GLY A 123 -6.96 -13.64 -13.41
CA GLY A 123 -6.91 -12.21 -13.73
C GLY A 123 -5.51 -11.62 -13.55
N ARG A 124 -5.42 -10.30 -13.62
CA ARG A 124 -4.14 -9.58 -13.52
C ARG A 124 -4.29 -8.22 -12.84
N ILE A 125 -3.16 -7.65 -12.45
CA ILE A 125 -3.07 -6.30 -11.93
C ILE A 125 -1.94 -5.52 -12.62
N GLU A 126 -2.18 -4.23 -12.81
CA GLU A 126 -1.20 -3.27 -13.28
C GLU A 126 -1.00 -2.17 -12.27
N GLN A 127 0.25 -1.71 -12.15
CA GLN A 127 0.64 -0.56 -11.37
C GLN A 127 1.32 0.43 -12.30
N ARG A 128 0.76 1.64 -12.40
CA ARG A 128 1.42 2.79 -13.00
C ARG A 128 1.94 3.69 -11.91
N ILE A 129 3.18 4.15 -12.04
CA ILE A 129 3.79 5.14 -11.16
C ILE A 129 4.25 6.30 -12.03
N ASP A 130 3.82 7.52 -11.70
CA ASP A 130 4.17 8.77 -12.36
C ASP A 130 4.83 9.71 -11.34
N VAL A 131 5.93 10.36 -11.74
CA VAL A 131 6.68 11.34 -10.94
C VAL A 131 6.61 12.71 -11.61
N SER A 132 5.91 13.65 -10.98
CA SER A 132 5.92 15.06 -11.34
C SER A 132 6.97 15.83 -10.51
N GLU A 133 7.13 17.12 -10.79
CA GLU A 133 8.06 17.99 -10.06
C GLU A 133 7.80 18.05 -8.55
N ASN A 134 6.58 17.73 -8.10
CA ASN A 134 6.15 17.86 -6.70
C ASN A 134 5.29 16.70 -6.19
N SER A 135 5.05 15.65 -6.97
CA SER A 135 4.25 14.51 -6.52
C SER A 135 4.62 13.19 -7.17
N VAL A 136 4.26 12.10 -6.49
CA VAL A 136 4.26 10.74 -7.02
C VAL A 136 2.81 10.26 -7.04
N LEU A 137 2.34 9.82 -8.21
CA LEU A 137 1.01 9.24 -8.40
C LEU A 137 1.16 7.75 -8.70
N LEU A 138 0.56 6.92 -7.86
CA LEU A 138 0.42 5.49 -8.07
C LEU A 138 -1.01 5.20 -8.51
N THR A 139 -1.17 4.33 -9.50
CA THR A 139 -2.49 3.85 -9.95
C THR A 139 -2.45 2.34 -10.05
N LEU A 140 -3.36 1.66 -9.35
CA LEU A 140 -3.57 0.21 -9.45
C LEU A 140 -4.81 -0.06 -10.27
N THR A 141 -4.69 -0.97 -11.24
CA THR A 141 -5.84 -1.44 -12.03
C THR A 141 -5.88 -2.97 -12.04
N ALA A 142 -6.91 -3.55 -11.42
CA ALA A 142 -7.17 -4.98 -11.40
C ALA A 142 -8.16 -5.35 -12.52
N PHE A 143 -7.89 -6.43 -13.22
CA PHE A 143 -8.66 -6.89 -14.38
C PHE A 143 -9.20 -8.30 -14.13
N ALA A 144 -10.52 -8.45 -14.25
CA ALA A 144 -11.18 -9.74 -14.23
C ALA A 144 -11.17 -10.33 -15.64
N GLU A 145 -10.31 -11.31 -15.89
CA GLU A 145 -10.09 -11.82 -17.26
C GLU A 145 -10.84 -13.14 -17.54
N ARG A 146 -11.05 -13.98 -16.51
CA ARG A 146 -11.62 -15.33 -16.68
C ARG A 146 -13.09 -15.42 -16.29
N GLU A 147 -13.44 -14.80 -15.18
CA GLU A 147 -14.78 -14.83 -14.59
C GLU A 147 -14.95 -13.60 -13.69
N ASP A 148 -16.17 -13.40 -13.18
CA ASP A 148 -16.44 -12.42 -12.14
C ASP A 148 -15.62 -12.74 -10.89
N MET A 149 -15.03 -11.74 -10.26
CA MET A 149 -14.22 -11.96 -9.07
C MET A 149 -14.39 -10.84 -8.04
N PRO A 150 -14.44 -11.18 -6.74
CA PRO A 150 -14.31 -10.18 -5.70
C PRO A 150 -12.92 -9.54 -5.75
N ILE A 151 -12.81 -8.29 -5.34
CA ILE A 151 -11.55 -7.57 -5.37
C ILE A 151 -11.51 -6.50 -4.29
N GLN A 152 -10.32 -6.27 -3.76
CA GLN A 152 -9.97 -5.09 -3.00
C GLN A 152 -8.50 -4.77 -3.27
N VAL A 153 -8.22 -3.48 -3.48
CA VAL A 153 -6.88 -2.99 -3.78
C VAL A 153 -6.47 -1.92 -2.78
N GLY A 154 -5.17 -1.77 -2.57
CA GLY A 154 -4.61 -0.70 -1.74
C GLY A 154 -3.09 -0.66 -1.82
N TRP A 155 -2.50 0.23 -1.03
CA TRP A 155 -1.05 0.36 -0.90
C TRP A 155 -0.64 0.36 0.56
N HIS A 156 0.54 -0.20 0.82
CA HIS A 156 1.09 -0.29 2.17
C HIS A 156 2.43 0.46 2.26
N PRO A 157 2.42 1.80 2.38
CA PRO A 157 3.64 2.59 2.47
C PRO A 157 4.24 2.51 3.88
N TRP A 158 5.43 1.95 3.99
CA TRP A 158 6.23 1.98 5.20
C TRP A 158 7.04 3.27 5.24
N PHE A 159 6.46 4.35 5.77
CA PHE A 159 7.20 5.59 5.93
C PHE A 159 8.19 5.47 7.09
N VAL A 160 9.37 6.09 6.95
CA VAL A 160 10.23 6.42 8.10
C VAL A 160 9.39 7.18 9.13
N LYS A 161 9.58 6.90 10.43
CA LYS A 161 8.75 7.49 11.50
C LYS A 161 8.65 9.02 11.33
N PRO A 162 7.45 9.57 11.03
CA PRO A 162 7.25 11.00 10.99
C PRO A 162 7.26 11.56 12.42
N ILE A 163 7.58 12.84 12.57
CA ILE A 163 7.47 13.54 13.86
C ILE A 163 6.03 13.93 14.17
N ALA A 164 5.17 14.02 13.14
CA ALA A 164 3.75 14.26 13.28
C ALA A 164 3.00 13.69 12.06
N LEU A 165 1.77 13.28 12.30
CA LEU A 165 0.80 12.96 11.25
C LEU A 165 -0.46 13.79 11.55
N ASP A 166 -0.87 14.63 10.61
CA ASP A 166 -2.10 15.42 10.71
C ASP A 166 -3.16 14.78 9.82
N ALA A 167 -4.16 14.16 10.42
CA ALA A 167 -5.26 13.53 9.69
C ALA A 167 -6.53 13.67 10.54
N PRO A 168 -7.49 14.54 10.18
CA PRO A 168 -8.70 14.74 10.96
C PRO A 168 -9.71 13.59 10.75
N PHE A 169 -9.28 12.34 10.93
CA PHE A 169 -10.16 11.19 10.86
C PHE A 169 -11.19 11.28 11.99
N ALA A 170 -12.46 11.44 11.62
CA ALA A 170 -13.56 11.59 12.57
C ALA A 170 -14.26 10.26 12.90
N GLN A 171 -14.05 9.24 12.06
CA GLN A 171 -14.73 7.95 12.16
C GLN A 171 -13.76 6.81 11.89
N MET A 172 -13.87 5.74 12.67
CA MET A 172 -13.14 4.50 12.48
C MET A 172 -14.04 3.29 12.67
N LEU A 173 -13.66 2.18 12.06
CA LEU A 173 -14.26 0.88 12.31
C LEU A 173 -13.65 0.28 13.57
N LEU A 174 -14.49 -0.10 14.53
CA LEU A 174 -14.04 -0.73 15.76
C LEU A 174 -13.39 -2.07 15.41
N ARG A 175 -12.19 -2.33 15.96
CA ARG A 175 -11.55 -3.64 15.87
C ARG A 175 -12.07 -4.57 16.96
N ASP A 176 -12.18 -5.84 16.62
CA ASP A 176 -12.36 -6.91 17.59
C ASP A 176 -11.05 -7.32 18.29
N ASP A 177 -11.13 -8.36 19.12
CA ASP A 177 -10.01 -8.94 19.85
C ASP A 177 -9.00 -9.69 18.96
N GLU A 178 -9.38 -10.05 17.73
CA GLU A 178 -8.51 -10.60 16.69
C GLU A 178 -7.80 -9.49 15.86
N GLY A 179 -8.12 -8.22 16.12
CA GLY A 179 -7.52 -7.09 15.41
C GLY A 179 -8.04 -6.91 13.98
N ILE A 180 -9.25 -7.38 13.70
CA ILE A 180 -9.98 -7.19 12.44
C ILE A 180 -11.09 -6.17 12.67
N THR A 181 -11.35 -5.33 11.66
CA THR A 181 -12.46 -4.38 11.69
C THR A 181 -13.81 -5.10 11.73
N THR A 182 -14.67 -4.63 12.63
CA THR A 182 -16.10 -4.94 12.62
C THR A 182 -16.85 -4.00 11.67
N THR A 183 -18.18 -4.14 11.58
CA THR A 183 -19.04 -3.17 10.89
C THR A 183 -19.45 -1.99 11.78
N GLU A 184 -19.05 -1.97 13.05
CA GLU A 184 -19.39 -0.90 13.98
C GLU A 184 -18.52 0.34 13.73
N ILE A 185 -19.17 1.46 13.42
CA ILE A 185 -18.52 2.76 13.23
C ILE A 185 -18.55 3.53 14.55
N ILE A 186 -17.38 3.91 15.03
CA ILE A 186 -17.23 4.76 16.20
C ILE A 186 -16.64 6.12 15.83
N ARG A 187 -17.04 7.14 16.59
CA ARG A 187 -16.42 8.46 16.49
C ARG A 187 -15.07 8.43 17.16
N THR A 188 -14.10 9.08 16.54
CA THR A 188 -12.75 9.21 17.06
C THR A 188 -12.28 10.64 16.90
N SER A 189 -11.37 11.06 17.75
CA SER A 189 -10.58 12.27 17.57
C SER A 189 -9.15 11.82 17.36
N PHE A 190 -8.70 11.87 16.12
CA PHE A 190 -7.31 11.70 15.78
C PHE A 190 -6.55 12.93 16.29
N ALA A 191 -6.13 12.89 17.56
CA ALA A 191 -5.30 13.95 18.12
C ALA A 191 -3.93 13.89 17.45
N SER A 192 -3.27 15.03 17.30
CA SER A 192 -1.93 15.14 16.68
C SER A 192 -0.83 14.29 17.34
N SER A 193 -1.10 13.69 18.51
CA SER A 193 -0.20 12.80 19.24
C SER A 193 -0.35 11.30 18.91
N HIS A 194 -1.38 10.87 18.15
CA HIS A 194 -1.71 9.47 17.81
C HIS A 194 -1.77 8.48 18.98
N GLU A 195 -1.86 8.96 20.22
CA GLU A 195 -1.91 8.11 21.40
C GLU A 195 -3.13 7.18 21.35
N GLY A 196 -2.87 5.87 21.31
CA GLY A 196 -3.90 4.83 21.28
C GLY A 196 -4.30 4.34 19.88
N ILE A 197 -3.89 5.03 18.81
CA ILE A 197 -4.12 4.61 17.42
C ILE A 197 -2.88 3.88 16.93
N THR A 198 -3.02 2.60 16.58
CA THR A 198 -1.86 1.73 16.36
C THR A 198 -1.95 0.84 15.12
N ASP A 199 -3.16 0.51 14.66
CA ASP A 199 -3.39 -0.46 13.57
C ASP A 199 -4.86 -0.34 13.10
N ASP A 200 -5.36 0.89 13.05
CA ASP A 200 -6.81 1.21 13.03
C ASP A 200 -7.27 1.60 11.63
N CYS A 201 -8.52 1.27 11.29
CA CYS A 201 -9.10 1.57 9.99
C CYS A 201 -10.12 2.71 10.08
N PHE A 202 -9.88 3.77 9.32
CA PHE A 202 -10.69 4.98 9.27
C PHE A 202 -11.52 5.03 8.00
N ILE A 203 -12.75 5.53 8.11
CA ILE A 203 -13.62 5.84 6.98
C ILE A 203 -13.44 7.32 6.69
N ALA A 204 -12.86 7.65 5.54
CA ALA A 204 -12.47 9.02 5.25
C ALA A 204 -12.34 9.27 3.76
N GLU A 205 -13.48 9.56 3.14
CA GLU A 205 -13.52 10.12 1.79
C GLU A 205 -13.08 11.58 1.84
N SER A 206 -12.22 11.99 0.89
CA SER A 206 -11.77 13.39 0.73
C SER A 206 -10.92 13.97 1.87
N ILE A 207 -10.40 13.14 2.79
CA ILE A 207 -9.37 13.56 3.76
C ILE A 207 -7.98 13.35 3.16
N SER A 208 -7.11 14.32 3.35
CA SER A 208 -5.70 14.26 2.93
C SER A 208 -4.78 14.25 4.15
N PRO A 209 -4.34 13.07 4.63
CA PRO A 209 -3.36 12.99 5.71
C PRO A 209 -2.06 13.70 5.36
N VAL A 210 -1.43 14.38 6.31
CA VAL A 210 -0.13 15.05 6.12
C VAL A 210 0.89 14.49 7.10
N LEU A 211 1.96 13.91 6.56
CA LEU A 211 3.13 13.47 7.33
C LEU A 211 4.14 14.61 7.41
N SER A 212 4.64 14.90 8.60
CA SER A 212 5.73 15.87 8.82
C SER A 212 6.97 15.14 9.34
N PHE A 213 8.12 15.41 8.74
CA PHE A 213 9.41 14.79 9.06
C PHE A 213 10.35 15.79 9.76
N SER A 214 11.36 15.27 10.47
CA SER A 214 12.29 16.07 11.29
C SER A 214 13.16 17.04 10.49
N ASP A 215 13.33 16.79 9.19
CA ASP A 215 14.05 17.65 8.25
C ASP A 215 13.19 18.77 7.65
N GLY A 216 11.93 18.88 8.09
CA GLY A 216 11.00 19.90 7.63
C GLY A 216 10.25 19.53 6.35
N ILE A 217 10.42 18.31 5.83
CA ILE A 217 9.59 17.81 4.73
C ILE A 217 8.16 17.56 5.23
N GLN A 218 7.18 18.01 4.44
CA GLN A 218 5.78 17.70 4.62
C GLN A 218 5.25 16.96 3.39
N LEU A 219 4.64 15.80 3.61
CA LEU A 219 4.10 14.94 2.57
C LEU A 219 2.59 14.79 2.76
N SER A 220 1.82 15.39 1.85
CA SER A 220 0.37 15.23 1.79
C SER A 220 0.03 13.96 1.02
N LEU A 221 -0.85 13.14 1.60
CA LEU A 221 -1.37 11.91 1.05
C LEU A 221 -2.79 12.15 0.53
N ALA A 222 -3.16 11.58 -0.61
CA ALA A 222 -4.51 11.63 -1.15
C ALA A 222 -4.83 10.37 -1.95
N SER A 223 -6.07 9.90 -1.94
CA SER A 223 -6.50 8.71 -2.68
C SER A 223 -8.00 8.77 -2.97
N ASP A 224 -8.46 8.04 -3.99
CA ASP A 224 -9.89 7.73 -4.20
C ASP A 224 -10.34 6.44 -3.49
N CYS A 225 -9.45 5.81 -2.73
CA CYS A 225 -9.81 4.79 -1.76
C CYS A 225 -10.70 5.38 -0.66
N SER A 226 -11.67 4.58 -0.19
CA SER A 226 -12.64 5.00 0.83
C SER A 226 -12.14 4.84 2.27
N HIS A 227 -11.10 4.03 2.46
CA HIS A 227 -10.57 3.68 3.78
C HIS A 227 -9.09 4.00 3.88
N TRP A 228 -8.67 4.38 5.09
CA TRP A 228 -7.28 4.54 5.48
C TRP A 228 -6.97 3.63 6.66
N VAL A 229 -5.93 2.80 6.58
CA VAL A 229 -5.40 2.08 7.76
C VAL A 229 -4.16 2.81 8.26
N VAL A 230 -4.11 3.11 9.56
CA VAL A 230 -2.91 3.65 10.21
C VAL A 230 -2.30 2.58 11.09
N TYR A 231 -1.13 2.10 10.69
CA TYR A 231 -0.31 1.16 11.44
C TYR A 231 0.93 1.87 12.01
N ASP A 232 0.97 2.05 13.32
CA ASP A 232 1.97 2.89 14.01
C ASP A 232 2.72 2.17 15.14
N LYS A 233 2.67 0.83 15.18
CA LYS A 233 3.34 0.03 16.24
C LYS A 233 4.88 0.11 16.23
N PRO A 234 5.58 0.06 15.08
CA PRO A 234 7.03 0.10 15.07
C PRO A 234 7.57 1.49 15.46
N ALA A 235 8.63 1.52 16.27
CA ALA A 235 9.24 2.79 16.68
C ALA A 235 9.91 3.54 15.51
N HIS A 236 10.26 2.84 14.44
CA HIS A 236 11.02 3.38 13.30
C HIS A 236 10.15 3.68 12.07
N ALA A 237 8.86 3.32 12.09
CA ALA A 237 8.00 3.43 10.92
C ALA A 237 6.54 3.73 11.26
N THR A 238 5.84 4.34 10.30
CA THR A 238 4.39 4.53 10.31
C THR A 238 3.85 4.17 8.94
N CYS A 239 2.76 3.42 8.88
CA CYS A 239 2.04 3.16 7.63
C CYS A 239 0.72 3.91 7.62
N VAL A 240 0.44 4.58 6.50
CA VAL A 240 -0.83 5.27 6.24
C VAL A 240 -1.35 4.78 4.90
N GLU A 241 -2.22 3.77 4.97
CA GLU A 241 -2.54 2.87 3.87
C GLU A 241 -3.90 3.20 3.26
N PRO A 242 -3.96 3.70 2.02
CA PRO A 242 -5.23 3.81 1.32
C PRO A 242 -5.69 2.43 0.83
N GLN A 243 -6.92 2.06 1.18
CA GLN A 243 -7.54 0.78 0.80
C GLN A 243 -8.95 0.99 0.22
N SER A 244 -9.29 0.26 -0.85
CA SER A 244 -10.57 0.42 -1.56
C SER A 244 -11.79 -0.08 -0.77
N GLY A 245 -11.57 -0.67 0.40
CA GLY A 245 -12.53 -1.17 1.37
C GLY A 245 -11.80 -1.42 2.70
N PRO A 246 -12.52 -1.74 3.79
CA PRO A 246 -11.89 -2.08 5.07
C PRO A 246 -11.21 -3.45 5.03
N PRO A 247 -10.36 -3.79 6.01
CA PRO A 247 -9.97 -5.18 6.24
C PRO A 247 -11.20 -6.10 6.30
N ASP A 248 -11.08 -7.30 5.74
CA ASP A 248 -12.15 -8.31 5.63
C ASP A 248 -13.36 -7.89 4.75
N ALA A 249 -13.25 -6.82 3.95
CA ALA A 249 -14.33 -6.34 3.08
C ALA A 249 -14.84 -7.40 2.10
N ILE A 250 -14.01 -8.36 1.71
CA ILE A 250 -14.44 -9.49 0.88
C ILE A 250 -15.59 -10.29 1.52
N ASN A 251 -15.68 -10.31 2.84
CA ASN A 251 -16.75 -10.94 3.60
C ASN A 251 -17.88 -9.96 3.96
N THR A 252 -17.55 -8.71 4.30
CA THR A 252 -18.55 -7.77 4.85
C THR A 252 -19.22 -6.90 3.79
N CYS A 253 -18.52 -6.52 2.73
CA CYS A 253 -18.98 -5.61 1.69
C CYS A 253 -18.19 -5.80 0.37
N PRO A 254 -18.27 -6.99 -0.27
CA PRO A 254 -17.41 -7.33 -1.40
C PRO A 254 -17.69 -6.43 -2.61
N THR A 255 -16.61 -5.89 -3.20
CA THR A 255 -16.66 -5.34 -4.55
C THR A 255 -16.37 -6.44 -5.54
N VAL A 256 -17.25 -6.64 -6.53
CA VAL A 256 -17.07 -7.67 -7.58
C VAL A 256 -16.82 -6.97 -8.92
N ILE A 257 -15.75 -7.35 -9.61
CA ILE A 257 -15.51 -6.96 -11.00
C ILE A 257 -16.12 -8.04 -11.89
N ALA A 258 -16.96 -7.64 -12.85
CA ALA A 258 -17.49 -8.56 -13.85
C ALA A 258 -16.40 -8.98 -14.86
N GLN A 259 -16.52 -10.18 -15.44
CA GLN A 259 -15.61 -10.65 -16.49
C GLN A 259 -15.45 -9.61 -17.61
N GLY A 260 -14.20 -9.32 -17.98
CA GLY A 260 -13.84 -8.34 -18.99
C GLY A 260 -13.84 -6.88 -18.50
N GLN A 261 -14.19 -6.63 -17.24
CA GLN A 261 -14.14 -5.31 -16.61
C GLN A 261 -12.87 -5.15 -15.75
N SER A 262 -12.67 -3.93 -15.26
CA SER A 262 -11.58 -3.60 -14.34
C SER A 262 -12.02 -2.67 -13.22
N LEU A 263 -11.26 -2.68 -12.13
CA LEU A 263 -11.33 -1.71 -11.04
C LEU A 263 -10.02 -0.94 -11.02
N SER A 264 -10.09 0.40 -10.99
CA SER A 264 -8.93 1.26 -10.84
C SER A 264 -9.04 2.12 -9.58
N ARG A 265 -7.93 2.31 -8.88
CA ARG A 265 -7.76 3.24 -7.76
C ARG A 265 -6.43 3.97 -7.91
N TRP A 266 -6.30 5.13 -7.28
CA TRP A 266 -5.07 5.90 -7.25
C TRP A 266 -4.68 6.36 -5.85
N PHE A 267 -3.37 6.52 -5.63
CA PHE A 267 -2.77 7.07 -4.42
C PHE A 267 -1.71 8.09 -4.82
N ARG A 268 -1.79 9.30 -4.27
CA ARG A 268 -0.88 10.40 -4.55
C ARG A 268 -0.16 10.82 -3.28
N LEU A 269 1.15 11.00 -3.42
CA LEU A 269 2.02 11.62 -2.42
C LEU A 269 2.50 12.95 -2.98
N THR A 270 2.13 14.07 -2.36
CA THR A 270 2.49 15.43 -2.79
C THR A 270 3.37 16.08 -1.75
N VAL A 271 4.51 16.62 -2.18
CA VAL A 271 5.38 17.40 -1.31
C VAL A 271 4.73 18.76 -1.07
N ALA A 272 4.20 18.96 0.14
CA ALA A 272 3.50 20.17 0.56
C ALA A 272 4.44 21.21 1.16
N GLY A 273 5.60 20.77 1.67
CA GLY A 273 6.64 21.62 2.22
C GLY A 273 8.01 20.97 2.04
N TYR A 274 8.94 21.67 1.40
CA TYR A 274 10.34 21.30 1.28
C TYR A 274 11.16 22.56 1.05
N ARG A 275 12.19 22.79 1.88
CA ARG A 275 13.17 23.85 1.65
C ARG A 275 14.47 23.19 1.22
N GLN A 276 14.89 23.41 -0.03
CA GLN A 276 16.25 23.07 -0.43
C GLN A 276 17.21 23.93 0.40
N VAL A 277 17.95 23.30 1.29
CA VAL A 277 19.12 23.93 1.90
C VAL A 277 20.24 23.75 0.87
N GLU A 278 20.66 24.87 0.26
CA GLU A 278 21.80 24.94 -0.67
C GLU A 278 23.09 24.34 -0.08
#